data_AF-A0A336NKZ1-F1
#
_entry.id   AF-A0A336NKZ1-F1
#
_cell.length_a   1.000
_cell.length_b   1.000
_cell.length_c   1.000
_cell.angle_alpha   90.00
_cell.angle_beta   90.00
_cell.angle_gamma   90.00
#
_symmetry.space_group_name_H-M   'P 1'
#
loop_
_entity.id
_entity.type
_entity.pdbx_description
1 polymer ?
#
loop_
_entity_poly.entity_id
_entity_poly.type
_entity_poly.pdbx_seq_one_letter_code
_entity_poly.pdbx_strand_id
1 'polypeptide(L)'
;MINIKMMDIIVVLSWGVGLTLFTLLSAVVTMFIWALYYSTFKRVRLYCQVTKEFNRVLEQPIAFEPSSGEMPMIKSSSEEKEFTEFSLSNEEILTMESATALLKSLGWRVEIEGKGDHLATYYLPDREVQFLYNAEKGYPRFDCAIAVVSGIHAAACQTIDPYNSGGLIALELSFDVKGLEIFEEKVSAQHLRCALEKALEKAMTEVDLGNMLRSQYRIPPWENKIVVPQFASYSLRYLAALALMGDVETLNAYHKSFMEGEKLGFETSIEEEHLERAMIIAQAVEKTKQPSYDLLKQAAKDFSMEVESYEYFRAKDPSLCNRRRDSYEKLIEEKREELRQQGYFVYEKDAICEVDGKTYRPDILYIKDGELEYMDVEIRVDEKIY
;
A
#
# COMPACT_ATOMS: atom_id res chain seq x y z
N MET A 1 66.87 39.50 -11.56
CA MET A 1 65.93 40.26 -10.72
C MET A 1 64.50 40.01 -11.22
N ILE A 2 64.04 38.76 -11.08
CA ILE A 2 62.68 38.30 -11.40
C ILE A 2 62.42 37.23 -10.35
N ASN A 3 61.69 37.52 -9.26
CA ASN A 3 61.04 36.51 -8.38
C ASN A 3 60.57 37.10 -7.05
N ILE A 4 59.70 38.12 -7.07
CA ILE A 4 58.90 38.44 -5.88
C ILE A 4 57.44 38.61 -6.29
N LYS A 5 57.17 39.43 -7.33
CA LYS A 5 55.80 39.67 -7.81
C LYS A 5 55.04 38.45 -8.36
N MET A 6 55.72 37.40 -8.85
CA MET A 6 55.06 36.23 -9.44
C MET A 6 54.61 35.21 -8.37
N MET A 7 55.37 35.06 -7.27
CA MET A 7 54.99 34.19 -6.15
C MET A 7 53.78 34.74 -5.39
N ASP A 8 53.70 36.06 -5.19
CA ASP A 8 52.55 36.67 -4.51
C ASP A 8 51.24 36.52 -5.29
N ILE A 9 51.30 36.54 -6.64
CA ILE A 9 50.12 36.33 -7.50
C ILE A 9 49.66 34.86 -7.45
N ILE A 10 50.59 33.90 -7.39
CA ILE A 10 50.25 32.47 -7.28
C ILE A 10 49.63 32.15 -5.92
N VAL A 11 50.12 32.77 -4.83
CA VAL A 11 49.56 32.60 -3.48
C VAL A 11 48.16 33.22 -3.39
N VAL A 12 47.95 34.42 -3.93
CA VAL A 12 46.61 35.05 -3.94
C VAL A 12 45.62 34.25 -4.80
N LEU A 13 46.05 33.71 -5.94
CA LEU A 13 45.22 32.82 -6.76
C LEU A 13 44.92 31.48 -6.06
N SER A 14 45.88 30.89 -5.34
CA SER A 14 45.63 29.63 -4.60
C SER A 14 44.67 29.83 -3.43
N TRP A 15 44.71 30.98 -2.76
CA TRP A 15 43.75 31.34 -1.72
C TRP A 15 42.36 31.61 -2.28
N GLY A 16 42.26 32.26 -3.44
CA GLY A 16 40.99 32.47 -4.14
C GLY A 16 40.33 31.15 -4.57
N VAL A 17 41.12 30.22 -5.13
CA VAL A 17 40.63 28.89 -5.55
C VAL A 17 40.29 28.01 -4.32
N GLY A 18 41.07 28.09 -3.25
CA GLY A 18 40.76 27.38 -2.01
C GLY A 18 39.48 27.86 -1.35
N LEU A 19 39.24 29.19 -1.37
CA LEU A 19 38.03 29.79 -0.82
C LEU A 19 36.78 29.43 -1.65
N THR A 20 36.89 29.40 -2.98
CA THR A 20 35.77 28.98 -3.85
C THR A 20 35.47 27.50 -3.73
N LEU A 21 36.48 26.64 -3.60
CA LEU A 21 36.25 25.21 -3.37
C LEU A 21 35.58 24.97 -2.01
N PHE A 22 36.02 25.69 -0.98
CA PHE A 22 35.45 25.59 0.37
C PHE A 22 33.98 26.04 0.41
N THR A 23 33.64 27.15 -0.25
CA THR A 23 32.25 27.63 -0.31
C THR A 23 31.34 26.68 -1.09
N LEU A 24 31.84 26.09 -2.18
CA LEU A 24 31.09 25.12 -2.98
C LEU A 24 30.86 23.80 -2.22
N LEU A 25 31.90 23.31 -1.53
CA LEU A 25 31.78 22.12 -0.67
C LEU A 25 30.83 22.38 0.51
N SER A 26 30.94 23.55 1.15
CA SER A 26 30.02 23.95 2.22
C SER A 26 28.58 24.01 1.72
N ALA A 27 28.33 24.54 0.52
CA ALA A 27 27.00 24.59 -0.08
C ALA A 27 26.41 23.19 -0.33
N VAL A 28 27.22 22.27 -0.87
CA VAL A 28 26.81 20.87 -1.10
C VAL A 28 26.52 20.15 0.22
N VAL A 29 27.37 20.33 1.24
CA VAL A 29 27.15 19.75 2.56
C VAL A 29 25.88 20.32 3.20
N THR A 30 25.63 21.64 3.11
CA THR A 30 24.37 22.23 3.59
C THR A 30 23.16 21.71 2.85
N MET A 31 23.24 21.50 1.52
CA MET A 31 22.15 20.88 0.75
C MET A 31 21.89 19.44 1.17
N PHE A 32 22.94 18.65 1.44
CA PHE A 32 22.80 17.28 1.95
C PHE A 32 22.18 17.25 3.35
N ILE A 33 22.62 18.14 4.25
CA ILE A 33 22.03 18.27 5.59
C ILE A 33 20.55 18.66 5.48
N TRP A 34 20.20 19.60 4.60
CA TRP A 34 18.81 19.98 4.35
C TRP A 34 17.99 18.85 3.73
N ALA A 35 18.55 18.06 2.83
CA ALA A 35 17.87 16.90 2.23
C ALA A 35 17.63 15.78 3.26
N LEU A 36 18.62 15.51 4.11
CA LEU A 36 18.50 14.55 5.22
C LEU A 36 17.52 15.05 6.28
N TYR A 37 17.56 16.35 6.60
CA TYR A 37 16.60 16.98 7.51
C TYR A 37 15.18 16.95 6.94
N TYR A 38 15.00 17.23 5.64
CA TYR A 38 13.69 17.16 4.99
C TYR A 38 13.16 15.72 4.90
N SER A 39 14.02 14.74 4.63
CA SER A 39 13.67 13.32 4.59
C SER A 39 13.26 12.80 5.98
N THR A 40 14.05 13.10 7.01
CA THR A 40 13.74 12.74 8.41
C THR A 40 12.51 13.48 8.91
N PHE A 41 12.33 14.76 8.60
CA PHE A 41 11.14 15.53 8.93
C PHE A 41 9.89 15.02 8.20
N LYS A 42 10.02 14.60 6.93
CA LYS A 42 8.93 13.95 6.19
C LYS A 42 8.54 12.62 6.85
N ARG A 43 9.52 11.80 7.23
CA ARG A 43 9.28 10.54 7.97
C ARG A 43 8.66 10.78 9.35
N VAL A 44 9.15 11.77 10.11
CA VAL A 44 8.59 12.14 11.43
C VAL A 44 7.18 12.73 11.28
N ARG A 45 6.91 13.51 10.24
CA ARG A 45 5.58 14.05 9.97
C ARG A 45 4.60 12.94 9.56
N LEU A 46 5.02 12.00 8.72
CA LEU A 46 4.24 10.81 8.37
C LEU A 46 4.03 9.94 9.60
N TYR A 47 5.06 9.69 10.41
CA TYR A 47 4.95 8.95 11.67
C TYR A 47 3.96 9.63 12.62
N CYS A 48 4.06 10.94 12.83
CA CYS A 48 3.11 11.70 13.62
C CYS A 48 1.69 11.70 13.03
N GLN A 49 1.53 11.67 11.70
CA GLN A 49 0.22 11.52 11.06
C GLN A 49 -0.34 10.11 11.26
N VAL A 50 0.48 9.07 11.12
CA VAL A 50 0.12 7.67 11.41
C VAL A 50 -0.27 7.53 12.87
N THR A 51 0.55 7.99 13.81
CA THR A 51 0.27 7.93 15.25
C THR A 51 -0.95 8.78 15.62
N LYS A 52 -1.16 9.94 14.98
CA LYS A 52 -2.33 10.80 15.23
C LYS A 52 -3.62 10.17 14.68
N GLU A 53 -3.59 9.57 13.50
CA GLU A 53 -4.75 8.86 12.95
C GLU A 53 -5.01 7.54 13.71
N PHE A 54 -3.96 6.82 14.09
CA PHE A 54 -4.04 5.65 14.98
C PHE A 54 -4.72 6.01 16.31
N ASN A 55 -4.31 7.12 16.95
CA ASN A 55 -4.92 7.59 18.19
C ASN A 55 -6.34 8.17 17.99
N ARG A 56 -6.62 8.86 16.88
CA ARG A 56 -7.96 9.40 16.57
C ARG A 56 -9.00 8.29 16.38
N VAL A 57 -8.60 7.18 15.77
CA VAL A 57 -9.46 6.00 15.56
C VAL A 57 -9.64 5.24 16.88
N LEU A 58 -8.63 5.20 17.76
CA LEU A 58 -8.74 4.63 19.10
C LEU A 58 -9.77 5.37 20.01
N GLU A 59 -9.95 6.68 19.83
CA GLU A 59 -10.84 7.51 20.66
C GLU A 59 -12.30 7.58 20.17
N GLN A 60 -12.66 6.98 19.03
CA GLN A 60 -14.04 6.98 18.53
C GLN A 60 -14.75 5.64 18.78
N PRO A 61 -15.63 5.52 19.79
CA PRO A 61 -16.56 4.41 19.86
C PRO A 61 -17.57 4.55 18.72
N ILE A 62 -17.52 3.64 17.74
CA ILE A 62 -18.54 3.55 16.69
C ILE A 62 -19.83 3.07 17.36
N ALA A 63 -20.69 4.01 17.73
CA ALA A 63 -22.05 3.72 18.16
C ALA A 63 -22.87 3.28 16.95
N PHE A 64 -23.15 1.98 16.85
CA PHE A 64 -24.14 1.42 15.93
C PHE A 64 -25.53 1.51 16.58
N GLU A 65 -26.41 2.36 16.06
CA GLU A 65 -27.86 2.20 16.23
C GLU A 65 -28.42 1.40 15.05
N PRO A 66 -29.09 0.25 15.26
CA PRO A 66 -29.75 -0.48 14.20
C PRO A 66 -31.11 0.16 13.89
N SER A 67 -31.23 0.71 12.68
CA SER A 67 -32.51 1.12 12.09
C SER A 67 -33.37 -0.11 11.76
N SER A 68 -34.65 -0.02 12.13
CA SER A 68 -35.67 -1.07 12.19
C SER A 68 -36.14 -1.62 10.84
N GLY A 69 -36.40 -2.94 10.79
CA GLY A 69 -37.17 -3.61 9.72
C GLY A 69 -37.22 -5.13 9.84
N GLU A 70 -38.14 -5.63 10.69
CA GLU A 70 -38.75 -6.97 10.82
C GLU A 70 -37.95 -8.28 10.56
N MET A 71 -37.89 -9.11 11.62
CA MET A 71 -37.32 -10.47 11.74
C MET A 71 -38.10 -11.57 10.97
N PRO A 72 -37.50 -12.77 10.82
CA PRO A 72 -37.94 -13.85 11.70
C PRO A 72 -36.79 -14.48 12.52
N MET A 73 -37.19 -14.90 13.72
CA MET A 73 -36.39 -15.28 14.87
C MET A 73 -35.35 -16.39 14.64
N ILE A 74 -34.10 -16.11 15.04
CA ILE A 74 -33.20 -17.09 15.65
C ILE A 74 -32.69 -16.45 16.95
N LYS A 75 -32.86 -17.19 18.06
CA LYS A 75 -32.56 -16.79 19.44
C LYS A 75 -31.23 -16.03 19.58
N SER A 76 -31.32 -14.76 19.97
CA SER A 76 -30.21 -14.01 20.53
C SER A 76 -29.94 -14.49 21.96
N SER A 77 -28.75 -15.02 22.19
CA SER A 77 -28.12 -14.97 23.51
C SER A 77 -27.15 -13.79 23.45
N SER A 78 -27.66 -12.62 23.82
CA SER A 78 -26.88 -11.41 24.00
C SER A 78 -26.16 -11.50 25.34
N GLU A 79 -24.92 -11.96 25.33
CA GLU A 79 -23.95 -11.58 26.35
C GLU A 79 -23.37 -10.23 25.91
N GLU A 80 -23.86 -9.16 26.53
CA GLU A 80 -23.15 -7.88 26.57
C GLU A 80 -21.81 -8.14 27.27
N LYS A 81 -20.75 -8.34 26.49
CA LYS A 81 -19.39 -8.33 27.03
C LYS A 81 -19.00 -6.88 27.29
N GLU A 82 -18.90 -6.55 28.58
CA GLU A 82 -18.10 -5.44 29.09
C GLU A 82 -16.83 -5.28 28.23
N PHE A 83 -16.60 -4.07 27.71
CA PHE A 83 -15.34 -3.69 27.09
C PHE A 83 -14.27 -3.69 28.19
N THR A 84 -13.72 -4.86 28.49
CA THR A 84 -12.55 -4.99 29.35
C THR A 84 -11.38 -4.48 28.54
N GLU A 85 -10.68 -3.45 29.04
CA GLU A 85 -9.46 -2.94 28.43
C GLU A 85 -8.48 -4.11 28.29
N PHE A 86 -8.30 -4.60 27.05
CA PHE A 86 -7.49 -5.76 26.77
C PHE A 86 -6.02 -5.39 26.95
N SER A 87 -5.46 -5.73 28.11
CA SER A 87 -4.07 -5.46 28.46
C SER A 87 -3.29 -6.77 28.49
N LEU A 88 -2.55 -7.06 27.41
CA LEU A 88 -1.53 -8.09 27.40
C LEU A 88 -0.18 -7.49 27.80
N SER A 89 0.55 -8.21 28.65
CA SER A 89 1.94 -7.85 28.94
C SER A 89 2.79 -8.00 27.67
N ASN A 90 3.82 -7.15 27.52
CA ASN A 90 4.70 -7.18 26.35
C ASN A 90 5.40 -8.53 26.13
N GLU A 91 5.66 -9.24 27.23
CA GLU A 91 6.41 -10.51 27.26
C GLU A 91 5.51 -11.74 27.10
N GLU A 92 4.18 -11.56 27.06
CA GLU A 92 3.23 -12.65 26.95
C GLU A 92 3.38 -13.37 25.61
N ILE A 93 3.54 -14.70 25.67
CA ILE A 93 3.59 -15.56 24.49
C ILE A 93 2.17 -15.76 23.99
N LEU A 94 1.95 -15.42 22.72
CA LEU A 94 0.63 -15.39 22.13
C LEU A 94 0.10 -16.80 21.81
N THR A 95 -1.13 -17.05 22.25
CA THR A 95 -2.04 -18.04 21.65
C THR A 95 -2.80 -17.42 20.48
N MET A 96 -3.47 -18.22 19.64
CA MET A 96 -4.35 -17.72 18.58
C MET A 96 -5.43 -16.76 19.08
N GLU A 97 -6.04 -17.08 20.23
CA GLU A 97 -7.10 -16.25 20.83
C GLU A 97 -6.53 -14.90 21.29
N SER A 98 -5.40 -14.92 22.01
CA SER A 98 -4.74 -13.69 22.47
C SER A 98 -4.20 -12.84 21.32
N ALA A 99 -3.69 -13.46 20.24
CA ALA A 99 -3.26 -12.76 19.03
C ALA A 99 -4.45 -12.08 18.32
N THR A 100 -5.57 -12.79 18.19
CA THR A 100 -6.80 -12.24 17.60
C THR A 100 -7.34 -11.06 18.42
N ALA A 101 -7.34 -11.19 19.75
CA ALA A 101 -7.76 -10.14 20.67
C ALA A 101 -6.81 -8.93 20.61
N LEU A 102 -5.50 -9.16 20.52
CA LEU A 102 -4.51 -8.10 20.34
C LEU A 102 -4.75 -7.35 19.04
N LEU A 103 -4.91 -8.05 17.91
CA LEU A 103 -5.20 -7.44 16.62
C LEU A 103 -6.45 -6.55 16.67
N LYS A 104 -7.55 -7.06 17.24
CA LYS A 104 -8.79 -6.28 17.43
C LYS A 104 -8.56 -5.05 18.31
N SER A 105 -7.80 -5.17 19.40
CA SER A 105 -7.47 -4.04 20.27
C SER A 105 -6.63 -2.96 19.58
N LEU A 106 -5.84 -3.35 18.58
CA LEU A 106 -5.04 -2.45 17.74
C LEU A 106 -5.80 -1.91 16.52
N GLY A 107 -7.13 -2.14 16.44
CA GLY A 107 -7.97 -1.64 15.36
C GLY A 107 -7.99 -2.50 14.09
N TRP A 108 -7.41 -3.70 14.11
CA TRP A 108 -7.49 -4.62 12.98
C TRP A 108 -8.85 -5.32 12.95
N ARG A 109 -9.45 -5.37 11.77
CA ARG A 109 -10.64 -6.19 11.52
C ARG A 109 -10.20 -7.61 11.23
N VAL A 110 -10.71 -8.57 12.00
CA VAL A 110 -10.39 -9.99 11.82
C VAL A 110 -11.59 -10.75 11.30
N GLU A 111 -11.40 -11.46 10.20
CA GLU A 111 -12.35 -12.42 9.64
C GLU A 111 -11.75 -13.83 9.67
N ILE A 112 -12.61 -14.84 9.80
CA ILE A 112 -12.20 -16.24 9.72
C ILE A 112 -12.41 -16.68 8.28
N GLU A 113 -11.34 -17.12 7.62
CA GLU A 113 -11.41 -17.64 6.27
C GLU A 113 -11.60 -19.15 6.26
N GLY A 114 -12.15 -19.66 5.15
CA GLY A 114 -12.20 -21.11 4.92
C GLY A 114 -10.79 -21.72 5.00
N LYS A 115 -10.72 -23.01 5.38
CA LYS A 115 -9.47 -23.78 5.64
C LYS A 115 -8.74 -23.49 6.96
N GLY A 116 -9.28 -22.64 7.84
CA GLY A 116 -8.71 -22.41 9.18
C GLY A 116 -7.68 -21.28 9.24
N ASP A 117 -7.54 -20.53 8.15
CA ASP A 117 -6.81 -19.27 8.13
C ASP A 117 -7.66 -18.13 8.71
N HIS A 118 -7.02 -17.16 9.36
CA HIS A 118 -7.60 -15.91 9.78
C HIS A 118 -7.04 -14.77 8.92
N LEU A 119 -7.91 -13.86 8.48
CA LEU A 119 -7.53 -12.65 7.77
C LEU A 119 -7.63 -11.46 8.71
N ALA A 120 -6.52 -10.74 8.87
CA ALA A 120 -6.48 -9.45 9.54
C ALA A 120 -6.38 -8.34 8.50
N THR A 121 -7.30 -7.37 8.55
CA THR A 121 -7.33 -6.19 7.68
C THR A 121 -7.18 -4.92 8.50
N TYR A 122 -6.25 -4.06 8.10
CA TYR A 122 -6.11 -2.70 8.60
C TYR A 122 -6.47 -1.70 7.51
N TYR A 123 -7.31 -0.73 7.86
CA TYR A 123 -7.81 0.28 6.93
C TYR A 123 -6.98 1.55 7.01
N LEU A 124 -6.18 1.81 5.99
CA LEU A 124 -5.51 3.09 5.78
C LEU A 124 -6.41 4.04 4.97
N PRO A 125 -6.07 5.34 4.91
CA PRO A 125 -6.91 6.34 4.23
C PRO A 125 -7.19 6.03 2.75
N ASP A 126 -6.24 5.43 2.05
CA ASP A 126 -6.29 5.15 0.61
C ASP A 126 -6.13 3.67 0.23
N ARG A 127 -5.90 2.78 1.19
CA ARG A 127 -5.58 1.37 0.94
C ARG A 127 -5.94 0.49 2.12
N GLU A 128 -5.87 -0.80 1.92
CA GLU A 128 -6.08 -1.83 2.92
C GLU A 128 -4.83 -2.70 3.02
N VAL A 129 -4.37 -2.97 4.25
CA VAL A 129 -3.28 -3.92 4.54
C VAL A 129 -3.90 -5.19 5.08
N GLN A 130 -3.68 -6.30 4.39
CA GLN A 130 -4.31 -7.58 4.66
C GLN A 130 -3.24 -8.63 4.89
N PHE A 131 -3.27 -9.37 5.99
CA PHE A 131 -2.38 -10.52 6.16
C PHE A 131 -3.10 -11.74 6.72
N LEU A 132 -2.62 -12.91 6.32
CA LEU A 132 -3.10 -14.19 6.82
C LEU A 132 -2.30 -14.61 8.05
N TYR A 133 -2.99 -15.23 8.99
CA TYR A 133 -2.37 -15.93 10.12
C TYR A 133 -3.19 -17.16 10.49
N ASN A 134 -2.55 -18.22 10.97
CA ASN A 134 -3.23 -19.48 11.27
C ASN A 134 -2.58 -20.27 12.41
N ALA A 135 -3.13 -21.45 12.68
CA ALA A 135 -2.72 -22.31 13.79
C ALA A 135 -2.27 -23.71 13.36
N GLU A 136 -1.89 -23.93 12.10
CA GLU A 136 -1.70 -25.28 11.52
C GLU A 136 -0.74 -26.18 12.31
N LYS A 137 0.21 -25.60 13.05
CA LYS A 137 1.20 -26.32 13.86
C LYS A 137 0.94 -26.24 15.38
N GLY A 138 -0.26 -25.82 15.80
CA GLY A 138 -0.65 -25.70 17.21
C GLY A 138 -0.23 -24.38 17.88
N TYR A 139 0.35 -23.44 17.13
CA TYR A 139 0.76 -22.10 17.56
C TYR A 139 0.44 -21.08 16.46
N PRO A 140 0.27 -19.78 16.79
CA PRO A 140 -0.02 -18.75 15.80
C PRO A 140 1.16 -18.52 14.85
N ARG A 141 0.89 -18.59 13.54
CA ARG A 141 1.82 -18.27 12.47
C ARG A 141 1.41 -16.98 11.77
N PHE A 142 2.36 -16.08 11.57
CA PHE A 142 2.13 -14.78 10.91
C PHE A 142 2.88 -14.65 9.57
N ASP A 143 3.53 -15.72 9.13
CA ASP A 143 4.29 -15.81 7.89
C ASP A 143 3.46 -16.38 6.73
N CYS A 144 2.15 -16.11 6.72
CA CYS A 144 1.19 -16.81 5.84
C CYS A 144 0.71 -15.99 4.63
N ALA A 145 1.38 -14.87 4.32
CA ALA A 145 1.11 -13.86 3.28
C ALA A 145 0.54 -12.53 3.77
N ILE A 146 0.95 -11.45 3.11
CA ILE A 146 0.48 -10.07 3.29
C ILE A 146 0.23 -9.42 1.92
N ALA A 147 -0.83 -8.64 1.81
CA ALA A 147 -1.21 -7.89 0.63
C ALA A 147 -1.50 -6.44 1.01
N VAL A 148 -1.14 -5.52 0.11
CA VAL A 148 -1.59 -4.13 0.15
C VAL A 148 -2.42 -3.88 -1.08
N VAL A 149 -3.67 -3.51 -0.87
CA VAL A 149 -4.69 -3.36 -1.91
C VAL A 149 -5.39 -2.02 -1.78
N SER A 150 -6.01 -1.53 -2.84
CA SER A 150 -6.69 -0.23 -2.81
C SER A 150 -7.91 -0.20 -3.73
N GLY A 151 -9.08 -0.05 -3.11
CA GLY A 151 -10.33 0.28 -3.81
C GLY A 151 -10.49 1.75 -4.17
N ILE A 152 -9.53 2.64 -3.87
CA ILE A 152 -9.76 4.08 -3.99
C ILE A 152 -9.90 4.54 -5.44
N HIS A 153 -9.27 3.84 -6.38
CA HIS A 153 -9.40 4.10 -7.81
C HIS A 153 -10.82 3.82 -8.33
N ALA A 154 -11.40 2.72 -7.86
CA ALA A 154 -12.80 2.39 -8.09
C ALA A 154 -13.75 3.46 -7.51
N ALA A 155 -13.52 3.84 -6.25
CA ALA A 155 -14.28 4.88 -5.58
C ALA A 155 -14.22 6.22 -6.33
N ALA A 156 -13.06 6.60 -6.84
CA ALA A 156 -12.89 7.82 -7.63
C ALA A 156 -13.68 7.76 -8.94
N CYS A 157 -13.68 6.62 -9.65
CA CYS A 157 -14.50 6.43 -10.86
C CYS A 157 -15.99 6.67 -10.57
N GLN A 158 -16.52 6.10 -9.50
CA GLN A 158 -17.92 6.29 -9.08
C GLN A 158 -18.22 7.74 -8.68
N THR A 159 -17.26 8.41 -8.06
CA THR A 159 -17.44 9.81 -7.64
C THR A 159 -17.48 10.74 -8.84
N ILE A 160 -16.72 10.41 -9.89
CA ILE A 160 -16.73 11.15 -11.16
C ILE A 160 -18.00 10.84 -11.96
N ASP A 161 -18.38 9.57 -12.07
CA ASP A 161 -19.59 9.12 -12.74
C ASP A 161 -20.44 8.21 -11.82
N PRO A 162 -21.47 8.75 -11.14
CA PRO A 162 -22.35 7.95 -10.29
C PRO A 162 -23.22 6.96 -11.04
N TYR A 163 -23.39 7.12 -12.35
CA TYR A 163 -24.18 6.19 -13.17
C TYR A 163 -23.34 5.04 -13.73
N ASN A 164 -22.02 5.05 -13.47
CA ASN A 164 -21.15 3.96 -13.85
C ASN A 164 -21.54 2.67 -13.12
N SER A 165 -22.22 1.78 -13.83
CA SER A 165 -22.58 0.44 -13.34
C SER A 165 -21.49 -0.61 -13.60
N GLY A 166 -20.33 -0.21 -14.13
CA GLY A 166 -19.25 -1.11 -14.49
C GLY A 166 -18.61 -1.80 -13.28
N GLY A 167 -18.05 -2.99 -13.49
CA GLY A 167 -17.23 -3.65 -12.48
C GLY A 167 -16.04 -2.76 -12.13
N LEU A 168 -15.78 -2.58 -10.84
CA LEU A 168 -14.59 -1.86 -10.38
C LEU A 168 -13.82 -2.79 -9.45
N ILE A 169 -12.56 -3.04 -9.79
CA ILE A 169 -11.68 -3.96 -9.07
C ILE A 169 -10.71 -3.13 -8.21
N ALA A 170 -10.49 -3.56 -6.97
CA ALA A 170 -9.44 -3.00 -6.13
C ALA A 170 -8.06 -3.26 -6.74
N LEU A 171 -7.21 -2.25 -6.78
CA LEU A 171 -5.85 -2.38 -7.25
C LEU A 171 -5.04 -3.20 -6.25
N GLU A 172 -4.34 -4.22 -6.71
CA GLU A 172 -3.28 -4.85 -5.92
C GLU A 172 -2.01 -4.00 -6.06
N LEU A 173 -1.53 -3.47 -4.93
CA LEU A 173 -0.37 -2.58 -4.92
C LEU A 173 0.90 -3.34 -4.55
N SER A 174 0.81 -4.31 -3.64
CA SER A 174 1.90 -5.22 -3.31
C SER A 174 1.37 -6.52 -2.72
N PHE A 175 2.16 -7.59 -2.86
CA PHE A 175 1.93 -8.87 -2.21
C PHE A 175 3.27 -9.47 -1.79
N ASP A 176 3.32 -10.07 -0.60
CA ASP A 176 4.46 -10.82 -0.10
C ASP A 176 3.96 -12.13 0.54
N VAL A 177 4.48 -13.25 0.05
CA VAL A 177 4.12 -14.60 0.54
C VAL A 177 4.64 -14.86 1.96
N LYS A 178 5.67 -14.15 2.42
CA LYS A 178 6.31 -14.31 3.73
C LYS A 178 5.56 -13.59 4.86
N GLY A 179 4.44 -12.91 4.57
CA GLY A 179 3.58 -12.30 5.57
C GLY A 179 4.28 -11.24 6.41
N LEU A 180 4.19 -11.35 7.73
CA LEU A 180 4.87 -10.45 8.67
C LEU A 180 6.34 -10.83 8.93
N GLU A 181 6.89 -11.83 8.23
CA GLU A 181 8.26 -12.32 8.41
C GLU A 181 8.59 -12.79 9.85
N ILE A 182 7.59 -13.28 10.58
CA ILE A 182 7.76 -13.88 11.92
C ILE A 182 7.80 -15.40 11.78
N PHE A 183 8.98 -15.99 11.98
CA PHE A 183 9.21 -17.42 11.71
C PHE A 183 9.27 -18.27 12.99
N GLU A 184 9.42 -17.67 14.17
CA GLU A 184 9.45 -18.42 15.42
C GLU A 184 8.07 -18.90 15.88
N GLU A 185 8.05 -19.99 16.66
CA GLU A 185 6.81 -20.56 17.21
C GLU A 185 6.24 -19.76 18.38
N LYS A 186 7.13 -19.18 19.20
CA LYS A 186 6.77 -18.46 20.43
C LYS A 186 6.89 -16.96 20.20
N VAL A 187 5.83 -16.38 19.69
CA VAL A 187 5.75 -14.94 19.39
C VAL A 187 5.26 -14.19 20.63
N SER A 188 5.99 -13.18 21.08
CA SER A 188 5.55 -12.29 22.15
C SER A 188 4.60 -11.21 21.62
N ALA A 189 3.73 -10.69 22.49
CA ALA A 189 2.86 -9.55 22.16
C ALA A 189 3.65 -8.34 21.63
N GLN A 190 4.81 -8.05 22.21
CA GLN A 190 5.68 -6.97 21.74
C GLN A 190 6.22 -7.23 20.33
N HIS A 191 6.65 -8.46 20.04
CA HIS A 191 7.19 -8.76 18.72
C HIS A 191 6.13 -8.61 17.63
N LEU A 192 4.91 -9.12 17.86
CA LEU A 192 3.81 -8.94 16.92
C LEU A 192 3.50 -7.45 16.70
N ARG A 193 3.43 -6.64 17.76
CA ARG A 193 3.23 -5.17 17.63
C ARG A 193 4.30 -4.54 16.74
N CYS A 194 5.58 -4.82 16.99
CA CYS A 194 6.67 -4.28 16.18
C CYS A 194 6.60 -4.73 14.71
N ALA A 195 6.19 -5.98 14.44
CA ALA A 195 6.02 -6.47 13.07
C ALA A 195 4.87 -5.78 12.35
N LEU A 196 3.73 -5.58 13.03
CA LEU A 196 2.58 -4.85 12.49
C LEU A 196 2.94 -3.39 12.17
N GLU A 197 3.62 -2.70 13.09
CA GLU A 197 4.09 -1.32 12.87
C GLU A 197 5.00 -1.22 11.65
N LYS A 198 5.98 -2.13 11.52
CA LYS A 198 6.86 -2.19 10.35
C LYS A 198 6.09 -2.46 9.06
N ALA A 199 5.13 -3.38 9.08
CA ALA A 199 4.31 -3.71 7.91
C ALA A 199 3.47 -2.50 7.46
N LEU A 200 2.87 -1.77 8.40
CA LEU A 200 2.12 -0.54 8.11
C LEU A 200 3.04 0.58 7.61
N GLU A 201 4.25 0.72 8.18
CA GLU A 201 5.25 1.67 7.70
C GLU A 201 5.63 1.35 6.24
N LYS A 202 6.05 0.11 5.94
CA LYS A 202 6.35 -0.36 4.57
C LYS A 202 5.18 -0.06 3.62
N ALA A 203 3.96 -0.42 4.01
CA ALA A 203 2.76 -0.21 3.20
C ALA A 203 2.48 1.28 2.90
N MET A 204 2.92 2.20 3.77
CA MET A 204 2.75 3.64 3.58
C MET A 204 3.92 4.29 2.83
N THR A 205 5.14 3.82 3.03
CA THR A 205 6.36 4.49 2.53
C THR A 205 6.94 3.87 1.27
N GLU A 206 6.76 2.57 1.06
CA GLU A 206 7.38 1.83 -0.05
C GLU A 206 6.38 1.49 -1.15
N VAL A 207 5.10 1.30 -0.79
CA VAL A 207 4.04 1.00 -1.76
C VAL A 207 3.47 2.30 -2.32
N ASP A 208 3.81 2.64 -3.57
CA ASP A 208 3.42 3.92 -4.19
C ASP A 208 2.21 3.77 -5.12
N LEU A 209 1.03 4.17 -4.63
CA LEU A 209 -0.22 4.22 -5.40
C LEU A 209 -0.08 5.12 -6.65
N GLY A 210 0.60 6.26 -6.53
CA GLY A 210 0.78 7.19 -7.64
C GLY A 210 1.63 6.61 -8.76
N ASN A 211 2.68 5.87 -8.43
CA ASN A 211 3.48 5.15 -9.44
C ASN A 211 2.68 4.03 -10.11
N MET A 212 1.88 3.28 -9.34
CA MET A 212 0.99 2.25 -9.89
C MET A 212 -0.02 2.86 -10.87
N LEU A 213 -0.71 3.93 -10.46
CA LEU A 213 -1.66 4.66 -11.31
C LEU A 213 -0.98 5.22 -12.56
N ARG A 214 0.19 5.83 -12.43
CA ARG A 214 0.96 6.37 -13.56
C ARG A 214 1.41 5.29 -14.53
N SER A 215 1.78 4.11 -14.04
CA SER A 215 2.18 2.96 -14.86
C SER A 215 0.99 2.43 -15.66
N GLN A 216 -0.14 2.17 -15.00
CA GLN A 216 -1.34 1.60 -15.63
C GLN A 216 -2.06 2.57 -16.58
N TYR A 217 -2.05 3.87 -16.24
CA TYR A 217 -2.77 4.92 -16.97
C TYR A 217 -1.82 5.89 -17.69
N ARG A 218 -0.68 5.39 -18.17
CA ARG A 218 0.30 6.19 -18.93
C ARG A 218 -0.21 6.64 -20.30
N ILE A 219 -1.07 5.82 -20.92
CA ILE A 219 -1.51 6.02 -22.30
C ILE A 219 -2.78 6.88 -22.29
N PRO A 220 -2.85 7.98 -23.04
CA PRO A 220 -4.07 8.77 -23.14
C PRO A 220 -5.23 7.96 -23.76
N PRO A 221 -6.50 8.27 -23.44
CA PRO A 221 -7.63 7.48 -23.88
C PRO A 221 -7.74 7.29 -25.40
N TRP A 222 -7.44 8.33 -26.19
CA TRP A 222 -7.48 8.28 -27.66
C TRP A 222 -6.36 7.44 -28.30
N GLU A 223 -5.32 7.09 -27.55
CA GLU A 223 -4.26 6.17 -27.99
C GLU A 223 -4.49 4.74 -27.50
N ASN A 224 -5.35 4.56 -26.50
CA ASN A 224 -5.65 3.24 -25.96
C ASN A 224 -6.67 2.49 -26.83
N LYS A 225 -6.21 1.43 -27.49
CA LYS A 225 -7.03 0.57 -28.36
C LYS A 225 -7.70 -0.59 -27.61
N ILE A 226 -7.45 -0.74 -26.31
CA ILE A 226 -7.96 -1.85 -25.50
C ILE A 226 -9.31 -1.46 -24.90
N VAL A 227 -10.36 -2.15 -25.34
CA VAL A 227 -11.70 -2.04 -24.77
C VAL A 227 -11.94 -3.27 -23.89
N VAL A 228 -12.20 -3.06 -22.61
CA VAL A 228 -12.61 -4.14 -21.68
C VAL A 228 -14.04 -3.85 -21.23
N PRO A 229 -15.06 -4.48 -21.85
CA PRO A 229 -16.47 -4.11 -21.66
C PRO A 229 -17.02 -4.30 -20.24
N GLN A 230 -16.33 -5.08 -19.41
CA GLN A 230 -16.79 -5.47 -18.07
C GLN A 230 -16.50 -4.41 -17.00
N PHE A 231 -15.64 -3.44 -17.32
CA PHE A 231 -15.17 -2.42 -16.40
C PHE A 231 -15.62 -1.03 -16.84
N ALA A 232 -15.50 -0.06 -15.94
CA ALA A 232 -15.57 1.36 -16.31
C ALA A 232 -14.74 1.65 -17.57
N SER A 233 -15.21 2.58 -18.40
CA SER A 233 -14.48 2.99 -19.60
C SER A 233 -13.04 3.33 -19.25
N TYR A 234 -12.11 3.04 -20.15
CA TYR A 234 -10.71 3.38 -19.90
C TYR A 234 -10.56 4.88 -19.69
N SER A 235 -11.34 5.67 -20.43
CA SER A 235 -11.43 7.11 -20.27
C SER A 235 -11.79 7.54 -18.85
N LEU A 236 -12.83 6.95 -18.24
CA LEU A 236 -13.22 7.27 -16.86
C LEU A 236 -12.14 6.86 -15.84
N ARG A 237 -11.57 5.67 -16.02
CA ARG A 237 -10.48 5.17 -15.17
C ARG A 237 -9.23 6.04 -15.26
N TYR A 238 -8.92 6.54 -16.45
CA TYR A 238 -7.83 7.47 -16.69
C TYR A 238 -8.06 8.81 -15.97
N LEU A 239 -9.26 9.39 -16.06
CA LEU A 239 -9.62 10.61 -15.33
C LEU A 239 -9.53 10.41 -13.80
N ALA A 240 -10.02 9.27 -13.29
CA ALA A 240 -9.92 8.92 -11.88
C ALA A 240 -8.45 8.79 -11.42
N ALA A 241 -7.57 8.22 -12.26
CA ALA A 241 -6.15 8.13 -11.97
C ALA A 241 -5.50 9.52 -11.87
N LEU A 242 -5.77 10.42 -12.83
CA LEU A 242 -5.29 11.80 -12.79
C LEU A 242 -5.79 12.53 -11.54
N ALA A 243 -7.07 12.35 -11.19
CA ALA A 243 -7.67 12.95 -10.01
C ALA A 243 -6.99 12.50 -8.71
N LEU A 244 -6.75 11.20 -8.56
CA LEU A 244 -6.07 10.63 -7.39
C LEU A 244 -4.57 10.94 -7.33
N MET A 245 -3.95 11.25 -8.46
CA MET A 245 -2.57 11.76 -8.51
C MET A 245 -2.49 13.27 -8.22
N GLY A 246 -3.62 13.98 -8.16
CA GLY A 246 -3.66 15.44 -8.00
C GLY A 246 -3.19 16.19 -9.24
N ASP A 247 -3.32 15.61 -10.44
CA ASP A 247 -2.89 16.23 -11.70
C ASP A 247 -3.90 17.27 -12.21
N VAL A 248 -3.93 18.40 -11.49
CA VAL A 248 -4.83 19.53 -11.79
C VAL A 248 -4.50 20.17 -13.13
N GLU A 249 -3.21 20.21 -13.51
CA GLU A 249 -2.77 20.86 -14.74
C GLU A 249 -3.33 20.14 -15.98
N THR A 250 -3.15 18.82 -16.05
CA THR A 250 -3.64 18.00 -17.15
C THR A 250 -5.16 18.03 -17.22
N LEU A 251 -5.85 17.86 -16.08
CA LEU A 251 -7.32 17.90 -16.03
C LEU A 251 -7.89 19.26 -16.46
N ASN A 252 -7.27 20.36 -16.04
CA ASN A 252 -7.68 21.71 -16.45
C ASN A 252 -7.45 21.96 -17.95
N ALA A 253 -6.39 21.41 -18.53
CA ALA A 253 -6.15 21.48 -19.97
C ALA A 253 -7.26 20.75 -20.76
N TYR A 254 -7.65 19.56 -20.32
CA TYR A 254 -8.76 18.81 -20.93
C TYR A 254 -10.10 19.52 -20.76
N HIS A 255 -10.39 20.04 -19.57
CA HIS A 255 -11.62 20.80 -19.31
C HIS A 255 -11.75 22.00 -20.27
N LYS A 256 -10.66 22.78 -20.47
CA LYS A 256 -10.66 23.89 -21.44
C LYS A 256 -10.91 23.44 -22.88
N SER A 257 -10.30 22.33 -23.29
CA SER A 257 -10.52 21.78 -24.63
C SER A 257 -11.97 21.36 -24.85
N PHE A 258 -12.60 20.75 -23.83
CA PHE A 258 -14.02 20.38 -23.85
C PHE A 258 -14.94 21.61 -23.95
N MET A 259 -14.64 22.68 -23.20
CA MET A 259 -15.36 23.97 -23.30
C MET A 259 -15.29 24.60 -24.69
N GLU A 260 -14.19 24.36 -25.42
CA GLU A 260 -13.98 24.81 -26.80
C GLU A 260 -14.61 23.86 -27.84
N GLY A 261 -15.23 22.75 -27.40
CA GLY A 261 -15.90 21.76 -28.23
C GLY A 261 -14.97 20.66 -28.77
N GLU A 262 -13.71 20.63 -28.35
CA GLU A 262 -12.75 19.61 -28.75
C GLU A 262 -12.64 18.50 -27.70
N LYS A 263 -13.21 17.32 -27.98
CA LYS A 263 -13.18 16.18 -27.05
C LYS A 263 -11.85 15.41 -27.03
N LEU A 264 -10.82 15.84 -27.75
CA LEU A 264 -9.48 15.20 -27.80
C LEU A 264 -9.47 13.68 -28.10
N GLY A 265 -10.55 13.13 -28.67
CA GLY A 265 -10.70 11.69 -28.90
C GLY A 265 -11.08 10.87 -27.65
N PHE A 266 -11.52 11.52 -26.57
CA PHE A 266 -12.25 10.84 -25.48
C PHE A 266 -13.53 10.18 -26.02
N GLU A 267 -13.93 9.09 -25.37
CA GLU A 267 -15.19 8.40 -25.66
C GLU A 267 -16.40 9.32 -25.47
N THR A 268 -17.47 9.10 -26.24
CA THR A 268 -18.68 9.94 -26.20
C THR A 268 -19.42 9.89 -24.86
N SER A 269 -19.15 8.89 -24.02
CA SER A 269 -19.67 8.81 -22.65
C SER A 269 -19.04 9.84 -21.71
N ILE A 270 -17.85 10.35 -22.05
CA ILE A 270 -17.20 11.40 -21.28
C ILE A 270 -17.73 12.76 -21.71
N GLU A 271 -18.38 13.40 -20.76
CA GLU A 271 -18.85 14.78 -20.81
C GLU A 271 -18.05 15.71 -19.90
N GLU A 272 -18.20 17.02 -20.12
CA GLU A 272 -17.54 18.11 -19.37
C GLU A 272 -17.68 17.96 -17.84
N GLU A 273 -18.87 17.55 -17.37
CA GLU A 273 -19.15 17.33 -15.95
C GLU A 273 -18.20 16.32 -15.29
N HIS A 274 -17.75 15.30 -16.02
CA HIS A 274 -16.79 14.33 -15.48
C HIS A 274 -15.42 14.95 -15.26
N LEU A 275 -15.00 15.87 -16.13
CA LEU A 275 -13.75 16.62 -15.99
C LEU A 275 -13.84 17.61 -14.82
N GLU A 276 -14.97 18.28 -14.65
CA GLU A 276 -15.22 19.16 -13.50
C GLU A 276 -15.08 18.40 -12.18
N ARG A 277 -15.76 17.25 -12.06
CA ARG A 277 -15.69 16.40 -10.86
C ARG A 277 -14.29 15.87 -10.62
N ALA A 278 -13.61 15.38 -11.66
CA ALA A 278 -12.23 14.91 -11.56
C ALA A 278 -11.28 16.03 -11.11
N MET A 279 -11.46 17.24 -11.63
CA MET A 279 -10.65 18.41 -11.27
C MET A 279 -10.84 18.81 -9.80
N ILE A 280 -12.07 18.79 -9.28
CA ILE A 280 -12.35 19.10 -7.86
C ILE A 280 -11.69 18.07 -6.95
N ILE A 281 -11.76 16.78 -7.29
CA ILE A 281 -11.04 15.73 -6.56
C ILE A 281 -9.52 15.99 -6.63
N ALA A 282 -8.98 16.28 -7.82
CA ALA A 282 -7.55 16.54 -8.00
C ALA A 282 -7.06 17.72 -7.16
N GLN A 283 -7.82 18.81 -7.11
CA GLN A 283 -7.50 19.99 -6.30
C GLN A 283 -7.50 19.66 -4.81
N ALA A 284 -8.48 18.86 -4.35
CA ALA A 284 -8.53 18.41 -2.97
C ALA A 284 -7.32 17.53 -2.63
N VAL A 285 -6.97 16.57 -3.50
CA VAL A 285 -5.80 15.69 -3.33
C VAL A 285 -4.49 16.49 -3.33
N GLU A 286 -4.35 17.44 -4.25
CA GLU A 286 -3.16 18.28 -4.35
C GLU A 286 -2.99 19.18 -3.11
N LYS A 287 -4.10 19.59 -2.48
CA LYS A 287 -4.09 20.33 -1.22
C LYS A 287 -3.72 19.46 -0.01
N THR A 288 -4.24 18.23 0.07
CA THR A 288 -3.97 17.31 1.20
C THR A 288 -2.67 16.53 1.04
N LYS A 289 -2.13 16.45 -0.19
CA LYS A 289 -1.01 15.59 -0.62
C LYS A 289 -1.25 14.09 -0.44
N GLN A 290 -2.49 13.68 -0.19
CA GLN A 290 -2.85 12.28 -0.02
C GLN A 290 -4.32 12.07 -0.42
N PRO A 291 -4.60 11.12 -1.33
CA PRO A 291 -5.98 10.71 -1.59
C PRO A 291 -6.55 9.98 -0.39
N SER A 292 -7.87 10.04 -0.18
CA SER A 292 -8.54 9.22 0.84
C SER A 292 -10.01 9.02 0.52
N TYR A 293 -10.62 7.96 1.06
CA TYR A 293 -12.06 7.75 0.94
C TYR A 293 -12.87 8.89 1.59
N ASP A 294 -12.38 9.47 2.70
CA ASP A 294 -13.02 10.63 3.34
C ASP A 294 -13.03 11.86 2.43
N LEU A 295 -11.94 12.08 1.68
CA LEU A 295 -11.85 13.15 0.69
C LEU A 295 -12.85 12.93 -0.45
N LEU A 296 -12.94 11.70 -0.98
CA LEU A 296 -13.93 11.37 -2.02
C LEU A 296 -15.36 11.56 -1.52
N LYS A 297 -15.64 11.17 -0.27
CA LYS A 297 -16.93 11.40 0.38
C LYS A 297 -17.26 12.88 0.52
N GLN A 298 -16.28 13.72 0.82
CA GLN A 298 -16.50 15.15 0.86
C GLN A 298 -16.75 15.73 -0.53
N ALA A 299 -15.96 15.33 -1.54
CA ALA A 299 -16.16 15.77 -2.92
C ALA A 299 -17.55 15.38 -3.45
N ALA A 300 -18.01 14.15 -3.18
CA ALA A 300 -19.36 13.70 -3.55
C ALA A 300 -20.47 14.57 -2.94
N LYS A 301 -20.32 15.00 -1.68
CA LYS A 301 -21.27 15.93 -1.04
C LYS A 301 -21.29 17.29 -1.72
N ASP A 302 -20.13 17.79 -2.14
CA ASP A 302 -20.03 19.06 -2.85
C ASP A 302 -20.77 18.99 -4.20
N PHE A 303 -20.89 17.80 -4.79
CA PHE A 303 -21.70 17.52 -6.00
C PHE A 303 -23.17 17.22 -5.72
N SER A 304 -23.63 17.32 -4.46
CA SER A 304 -24.98 16.87 -4.05
C SER A 304 -25.29 15.41 -4.40
N MET A 305 -24.26 14.55 -4.43
CA MET A 305 -24.41 13.13 -4.69
C MET A 305 -24.66 12.37 -3.37
N GLU A 306 -25.70 11.55 -3.35
CA GLU A 306 -25.90 10.58 -2.27
C GLU A 306 -24.98 9.38 -2.49
N VAL A 307 -23.98 9.22 -1.63
CA VAL A 307 -23.14 8.02 -1.59
C VAL A 307 -23.42 7.28 -0.29
N GLU A 308 -24.08 6.12 -0.39
CA GLU A 308 -24.45 5.31 0.77
C GLU A 308 -23.23 4.96 1.63
N SER A 309 -22.13 4.51 1.02
CA SER A 309 -20.87 4.27 1.73
C SER A 309 -19.73 3.97 0.75
N TYR A 310 -18.50 4.45 0.95
CA TYR A 310 -17.38 3.98 0.12
C TYR A 310 -16.82 2.61 0.56
N GLU A 311 -17.35 2.03 1.65
CA GLU A 311 -16.90 0.75 2.19
C GLU A 311 -17.11 -0.43 1.23
N TYR A 312 -17.98 -0.32 0.23
CA TYR A 312 -18.15 -1.38 -0.77
C TYR A 312 -17.00 -1.44 -1.79
N PHE A 313 -16.20 -0.37 -1.93
CA PHE A 313 -15.03 -0.37 -2.79
C PHE A 313 -13.79 -0.95 -2.14
N ARG A 314 -13.71 -0.87 -0.81
CA ARG A 314 -12.60 -1.45 -0.06
C ARG A 314 -12.50 -2.93 -0.39
N ALA A 315 -11.28 -3.41 -0.62
CA ALA A 315 -11.06 -4.81 -0.93
C ALA A 315 -11.57 -5.68 0.23
N LYS A 316 -12.62 -6.47 -0.06
CA LYS A 316 -13.22 -7.41 0.89
C LYS A 316 -13.15 -8.84 0.39
N ASP A 317 -12.43 -9.12 -0.70
CA ASP A 317 -12.26 -10.49 -1.17
C ASP A 317 -11.41 -11.23 -0.15
N PRO A 318 -12.02 -12.09 0.69
CA PRO A 318 -11.26 -12.75 1.74
C PRO A 318 -10.22 -13.68 1.08
N SER A 319 -10.63 -14.36 0.01
CA SER A 319 -9.77 -15.33 -0.65
C SER A 319 -8.62 -14.73 -1.47
N LEU A 320 -8.46 -13.41 -1.57
CA LEU A 320 -7.38 -12.81 -2.36
C LEU A 320 -6.00 -13.28 -1.88
N CYS A 321 -5.70 -13.12 -0.58
CA CYS A 321 -4.42 -13.53 -0.02
C CYS A 321 -4.18 -15.03 -0.21
N ASN A 322 -5.23 -15.83 -0.02
CA ASN A 322 -5.19 -17.27 -0.20
C ASN A 322 -4.88 -17.68 -1.65
N ARG A 323 -5.59 -17.12 -2.63
CA ARG A 323 -5.36 -17.41 -4.05
C ARG A 323 -3.97 -16.95 -4.51
N ARG A 324 -3.52 -15.79 -4.02
CA ARG A 324 -2.18 -15.28 -4.30
C ARG A 324 -1.11 -16.18 -3.70
N ARG A 325 -1.23 -16.55 -2.42
CA ARG A 325 -0.33 -17.51 -1.77
C ARG A 325 -0.24 -18.81 -2.57
N ASP A 326 -1.37 -19.43 -2.92
CA ASP A 326 -1.39 -20.67 -3.70
C ASP A 326 -0.66 -20.52 -5.06
N SER A 327 -0.82 -19.37 -5.71
CA SER A 327 -0.17 -19.08 -7.00
C SER A 327 1.34 -18.87 -6.85
N TYR A 328 1.77 -18.16 -5.82
CA TYR A 328 3.19 -17.96 -5.49
C TYR A 328 3.86 -19.28 -5.09
N GLU A 329 3.23 -20.08 -4.23
CA GLU A 329 3.76 -21.39 -3.82
C GLU A 329 3.95 -22.33 -5.01
N LYS A 330 3.01 -22.30 -5.96
CA LYS A 330 3.15 -23.07 -7.20
C LYS A 330 4.36 -22.60 -8.03
N LEU A 331 4.56 -21.29 -8.18
CA LEU A 331 5.72 -20.76 -8.92
C LEU A 331 7.05 -21.11 -8.23
N ILE A 332 7.09 -21.02 -6.89
CA ILE A 332 8.27 -21.40 -6.10
C ILE A 332 8.56 -22.89 -6.32
N GLU A 333 7.55 -23.77 -6.32
CA GLU A 333 7.78 -25.20 -6.56
C GLU A 333 8.22 -25.49 -8.00
N GLU A 334 7.67 -24.79 -9.00
CA GLU A 334 8.15 -24.88 -10.39
C GLU A 334 9.64 -24.51 -10.47
N LYS A 335 10.09 -23.46 -9.77
CA LYS A 335 11.50 -23.07 -9.71
C LYS A 335 12.37 -24.06 -8.95
N ARG A 336 11.87 -24.66 -7.87
CA ARG A 336 12.57 -25.76 -7.17
C ARG A 336 12.79 -26.94 -8.11
N GLU A 337 11.78 -27.30 -8.90
CA GLU A 337 11.88 -28.40 -9.86
C GLU A 337 12.84 -28.11 -11.01
N GLU A 338 12.85 -26.87 -11.54
CA GLU A 338 13.84 -26.44 -12.54
C GLU A 338 15.28 -26.60 -12.01
N LEU A 339 15.54 -26.27 -10.74
CA LEU A 339 16.86 -26.43 -10.11
C LEU A 339 17.22 -27.91 -9.90
N ARG A 340 16.26 -28.75 -9.51
CA ARG A 340 16.46 -30.21 -9.41
C ARG A 340 16.80 -30.82 -10.76
N GLN A 341 16.13 -30.39 -11.84
CA GLN A 341 16.42 -30.83 -13.21
C GLN A 341 17.80 -30.39 -13.72
N GLN A 342 18.32 -29.27 -13.21
CA GLN A 342 19.70 -28.82 -13.44
C GLN A 342 20.74 -29.61 -12.62
N GLY A 343 20.31 -30.54 -11.77
CA GLY A 343 21.19 -31.39 -10.96
C GLY A 343 21.56 -30.80 -9.61
N TYR A 344 20.95 -29.69 -9.20
CA TYR A 344 21.20 -29.10 -7.88
C TYR A 344 20.42 -29.84 -6.79
N PHE A 345 21.03 -29.92 -5.61
CA PHE A 345 20.32 -30.38 -4.41
C PHE A 345 19.51 -29.21 -3.85
N VAL A 346 18.19 -29.35 -3.80
CA VAL A 346 17.27 -28.31 -3.32
C VAL A 346 16.67 -28.74 -1.99
N TYR A 347 16.74 -27.88 -0.98
CA TYR A 347 16.20 -28.15 0.36
C TYR A 347 14.66 -28.14 0.37
N GLU A 348 14.06 -28.73 1.41
CA GLU A 348 12.60 -28.75 1.61
C GLU A 348 12.02 -27.35 1.90
N LYS A 349 10.67 -27.24 1.96
CA LYS A 349 9.99 -25.99 2.30
C LYS A 349 10.44 -25.51 3.69
N ASP A 350 10.30 -24.22 3.97
CA ASP A 350 10.53 -23.64 5.29
C ASP A 350 11.99 -23.60 5.78
N ALA A 351 12.98 -23.97 4.94
CA ALA A 351 14.40 -23.95 5.29
C ALA A 351 14.88 -22.55 5.69
N ILE A 352 15.64 -22.48 6.79
CA ILE A 352 16.18 -21.24 7.35
C ILE A 352 17.70 -21.29 7.21
N CYS A 353 18.30 -20.18 6.79
CA CYS A 353 19.75 -19.99 6.75
C CYS A 353 20.14 -18.73 7.54
N GLU A 354 21.43 -18.55 7.80
CA GLU A 354 21.97 -17.34 8.41
C GLU A 354 22.71 -16.54 7.34
N VAL A 355 22.28 -15.31 7.11
CA VAL A 355 22.87 -14.37 6.15
C VAL A 355 23.24 -13.10 6.90
N ASP A 356 24.52 -12.71 6.87
CA ASP A 356 25.04 -11.53 7.58
C ASP A 356 24.70 -11.48 9.08
N GLY A 357 24.69 -12.65 9.75
CA GLY A 357 24.36 -12.77 11.17
C GLY A 357 22.87 -12.60 11.50
N LYS A 358 22.01 -12.67 10.47
CA LYS A 358 20.55 -12.64 10.62
C LYS A 358 19.94 -13.93 10.13
N THR A 359 18.99 -14.45 10.89
CA THR A 359 18.12 -15.54 10.48
C THR A 359 17.31 -15.11 9.27
N TYR A 360 17.44 -15.84 8.16
CA TYR A 360 16.79 -15.56 6.89
C TYR A 360 16.06 -16.81 6.38
N ARG A 361 14.85 -16.61 5.86
CA ARG A 361 14.10 -17.65 5.16
C ARG A 361 14.01 -17.29 3.68
N PRO A 362 14.88 -17.83 2.82
CA PRO A 362 14.75 -17.64 1.39
C PRO A 362 13.55 -18.43 0.84
N ASP A 363 13.03 -18.03 -0.31
CA ASP A 363 11.98 -18.81 -0.99
C ASP A 363 12.51 -20.20 -1.38
N ILE A 364 13.77 -20.26 -1.82
CA ILE A 364 14.45 -21.48 -2.24
C ILE A 364 15.89 -21.48 -1.70
N LEU A 365 16.28 -22.59 -1.08
CA LEU A 365 17.64 -22.86 -0.62
C LEU A 365 18.16 -24.09 -1.37
N TYR A 366 19.37 -24.04 -1.92
CA TYR A 366 19.93 -25.13 -2.73
C TYR A 366 21.46 -25.16 -2.66
N ILE A 367 22.07 -26.25 -3.14
CA ILE A 367 23.52 -26.40 -3.23
C ILE A 367 23.96 -26.28 -4.69
N LYS A 368 24.89 -25.36 -4.94
CA LYS A 368 25.55 -25.17 -6.24
C LYS A 368 27.05 -25.25 -6.04
N ASP A 369 27.71 -26.13 -6.79
CA ASP A 369 29.17 -26.29 -6.74
C ASP A 369 29.74 -26.56 -5.33
N GLY A 370 28.94 -27.17 -4.45
CA GLY A 370 29.31 -27.45 -3.06
C GLY A 370 29.07 -26.30 -2.07
N GLU A 371 28.59 -25.15 -2.55
CA GLU A 371 28.26 -23.98 -1.74
C GLU A 371 26.74 -23.84 -1.56
N LEU A 372 26.36 -23.27 -0.42
CA LEU A 372 24.96 -23.01 -0.08
C LEU A 372 24.51 -21.72 -0.78
N GLU A 373 23.52 -21.84 -1.66
CA GLU A 373 22.94 -20.74 -2.41
C GLU A 373 21.47 -20.56 -2.04
N TYR A 374 20.97 -19.34 -2.22
CA TYR A 374 19.56 -19.02 -2.00
C TYR A 374 18.99 -18.18 -3.15
N MET A 375 17.68 -18.29 -3.33
CA MET A 375 16.94 -17.56 -4.35
C MET A 375 15.60 -17.12 -3.80
N ASP A 376 15.29 -15.83 -3.98
CA ASP A 376 13.97 -15.26 -3.74
C ASP A 376 13.30 -15.00 -5.09
N VAL A 377 12.05 -15.39 -5.19
CA VAL A 377 11.27 -15.34 -6.42
C VAL A 377 10.53 -14.01 -6.46
N GLU A 378 11.10 -13.03 -7.17
CA GLU A 378 10.39 -11.78 -7.45
C GLU A 378 9.23 -12.03 -8.40
N ILE A 379 8.00 -11.72 -7.97
CA ILE A 379 6.85 -11.59 -8.86
C ILE A 379 6.47 -10.13 -8.94
N ARG A 380 6.47 -9.57 -10.15
CA ARG A 380 5.96 -8.23 -10.36
C ARG A 380 4.45 -8.30 -10.44
N VAL A 381 3.77 -7.51 -9.61
CA VAL A 381 2.30 -7.31 -9.65
C VAL A 381 1.84 -6.79 -11.04
N ASP A 382 2.77 -6.28 -11.84
CA ASP A 382 2.56 -5.74 -13.20
C ASP A 382 2.32 -6.79 -14.30
N GLU A 383 2.46 -8.09 -14.03
CA GLU A 383 2.19 -9.12 -15.05
C GLU A 383 0.68 -9.37 -15.22
N LYS A 384 0.05 -8.44 -15.95
CA LYS A 384 -1.24 -8.56 -16.66
C LYS A 384 -2.25 -9.48 -15.96
N ILE A 385 -2.91 -8.96 -14.95
CA ILE A 385 -4.20 -9.51 -14.54
C ILE A 385 -5.26 -8.55 -15.04
N TYR A 386 -5.71 -8.85 -16.25
CA TYR A 386 -6.93 -8.30 -16.84
C TYR A 386 -8.11 -9.20 -16.50
#